data_AF-A0A3L7J7Q2-F1
#
_entry.id   AF-A0A3L7J7Q2-F1
#
_cell.length_a   1.000
_cell.length_b   1.000
_cell.length_c   1.000
_cell.angle_alpha   90.00
_cell.angle_beta   90.00
_cell.angle_gamma   90.00
#
_symmetry.space_group_name_H-M   'P 1'
#
loop_
_entity.id
_entity.type
_entity.pdbx_description
1 polymer ?
#
loop_
_entity_poly.entity_id
_entity_poly.type
_entity_poly.pdbx_seq_one_letter_code
_entity_poly.pdbx_strand_id
1 'polypeptide(L)'
;MGKLYALMLAIVLGSHGLIGLFIEGEHLLAILNVDIFVDVVYLLMAVLLFFVALTDSSPNAIRGSLFAVGAGLLAIGGLGLLDDTVFGLLPTGLTLVDFFLLFGAGGISVIMAALPGSVEPLTSVGQPLN
;
A
#
# COMPACT_ATOMS: atom_id res chain seq x y z
N MET A 1 -3.76 -14.11 9.34
CA MET A 1 -2.67 -13.11 9.20
C MET A 1 -3.00 -11.97 8.22
N GLY A 2 -3.94 -12.10 7.29
CA GLY A 2 -4.15 -11.06 6.26
C GLY A 2 -4.74 -9.74 6.77
N LYS A 3 -5.64 -9.76 7.75
CA LYS A 3 -6.13 -8.51 8.39
C LYS A 3 -5.03 -7.75 9.13
N LEU A 4 -4.12 -8.48 9.81
CA LEU A 4 -2.96 -7.86 10.45
C LEU A 4 -2.02 -7.25 9.42
N TYR A 5 -1.72 -7.98 8.34
CA TYR A 5 -0.92 -7.46 7.25
C TYR A 5 -1.58 -6.23 6.59
N ALA A 6 -2.89 -6.27 6.33
CA ALA A 6 -3.64 -5.14 5.80
C ALA A 6 -3.53 -3.91 6.73
N LEU A 7 -3.66 -4.10 8.04
CA LEU A 7 -3.46 -3.03 9.02
C LEU A 7 -2.06 -2.45 8.98
N MET A 8 -1.03 -3.30 8.99
CA MET A 8 0.37 -2.86 8.92
C MET A 8 0.64 -2.08 7.63
N LEU A 9 0.17 -2.60 6.49
CA LEU A 9 0.34 -1.96 5.20
C LEU A 9 -0.44 -0.64 5.12
N ALA A 10 -1.65 -0.57 5.70
CA ALA A 10 -2.42 0.67 5.78
C ALA A 10 -1.66 1.75 6.55
N ILE A 11 -1.02 1.40 7.67
CA ILE A 11 -0.19 2.32 8.44
C ILE A 11 1.00 2.80 7.61
N VAL A 12 1.68 1.90 6.91
CA VAL A 12 2.84 2.25 6.07
C VAL A 12 2.43 3.17 4.92
N LEU A 13 1.45 2.79 4.10
CA LEU A 13 0.99 3.58 2.96
C LEU A 13 0.36 4.90 3.42
N GLY A 14 -0.43 4.87 4.49
CA GLY A 14 -1.08 6.05 5.05
C GLY A 14 -0.06 7.05 5.59
N SER A 15 0.97 6.57 6.31
CA SER A 15 2.04 7.44 6.81
C SER A 15 2.88 7.99 5.67
N HIS A 16 3.22 7.16 4.68
CA HIS A 16 4.02 7.57 3.53
C HIS A 16 3.31 8.63 2.69
N GLY A 17 2.07 8.37 2.27
CA GLY A 17 1.28 9.35 1.52
C GLY A 17 0.98 10.62 2.32
N LEU A 18 0.69 10.51 3.63
CA LEU A 18 0.46 11.70 4.46
C LEU A 18 1.72 12.56 4.57
N ILE A 19 2.89 11.95 4.76
CA ILE A 19 4.17 12.65 4.82
C ILE A 19 4.48 13.33 3.47
N GLY A 20 4.23 12.63 2.36
CA GLY A 20 4.42 13.15 1.00
C GLY A 20 3.60 14.42 0.72
N LEU A 21 2.36 14.51 1.22
CA LEU A 21 1.51 15.70 1.06
C LEU A 21 2.08 17.00 1.68
N PHE A 22 2.97 16.91 2.68
CA PHE A 22 3.47 18.07 3.43
C PHE A 22 4.94 18.40 3.14
N ILE A 23 5.63 17.59 2.33
CA ILE A 23 7.00 17.85 1.93
C ILE A 23 6.96 18.52 0.57
N GLU A 24 7.61 19.68 0.43
CA GLU A 24 7.81 20.33 -0.86
C GLU A 24 9.26 20.12 -1.35
N GLY A 25 9.42 19.78 -2.62
CA GLY A 25 10.72 19.53 -3.26
C GLY A 25 10.74 18.19 -4.01
N GLU A 26 11.52 18.11 -5.10
CA GLU A 26 11.59 16.91 -5.96
C GLU A 26 12.07 15.66 -5.20
N HIS A 27 12.76 15.85 -4.06
CA HIS A 27 13.22 14.79 -3.19
C HIS A 27 13.38 15.23 -1.73
N LEU A 28 12.82 14.49 -0.77
CA LEU A 28 13.32 14.57 0.61
C LEU A 28 14.61 13.74 0.69
N LEU A 29 15.77 14.42 0.73
CA LEU A 29 17.10 13.79 0.92
C LEU A 29 17.47 12.71 -0.12
N ALA A 30 16.87 12.72 -1.32
CA ALA A 30 16.98 11.68 -2.35
C ALA A 30 16.46 10.28 -1.93
N ILE A 31 15.67 10.22 -0.86
CA ILE A 31 15.14 8.96 -0.29
C ILE A 31 13.65 8.80 -0.58
N LEU A 32 12.90 9.91 -0.62
CA LEU A 32 11.45 9.90 -0.87
C LEU A 32 11.16 10.72 -2.11
N ASN A 33 10.46 10.11 -3.06
CA ASN A 33 9.85 10.79 -4.19
C ASN A 33 8.57 11.47 -3.72
N VAL A 34 8.35 12.72 -4.11
CA VAL A 34 7.19 13.49 -3.68
C VAL A 34 6.32 13.76 -4.90
N ASP A 35 5.18 13.08 -4.96
CA ASP A 35 4.16 13.33 -5.97
C ASP A 35 2.77 13.27 -5.32
N ILE A 36 2.07 14.40 -5.38
CA ILE A 36 0.77 14.59 -4.72
C ILE A 36 -0.26 13.57 -5.23
N PHE A 37 -0.23 13.21 -6.51
CA PHE A 37 -1.19 12.26 -7.06
C PHE A 37 -0.93 10.86 -6.52
N VAL A 38 0.32 10.40 -6.55
CA VAL A 38 0.71 9.10 -5.98
C VAL A 38 0.45 9.04 -4.48
N ASP A 39 0.70 10.13 -3.75
CA ASP A 39 0.41 10.24 -2.32
C ASP A 39 -1.08 10.10 -2.02
N VAL A 40 -1.94 10.77 -2.80
CA VAL A 40 -3.40 10.61 -2.70
C VAL A 40 -3.82 9.16 -2.97
N VAL A 41 -3.20 8.51 -3.97
CA VAL A 41 -3.48 7.09 -4.26
C VAL A 41 -3.08 6.20 -3.08
N TYR A 42 -1.91 6.42 -2.46
CA TYR A 42 -1.51 5.68 -1.27
C TYR A 42 -2.47 5.89 -0.09
N LEU A 43 -2.97 7.11 0.11
CA LEU A 43 -3.95 7.41 1.14
C LEU A 43 -5.29 6.69 0.88
N LEU A 44 -5.76 6.65 -0.37
CA LEU A 44 -6.97 5.91 -0.73
C LEU A 44 -6.80 4.39 -0.52
N MET A 45 -5.64 3.84 -0.89
CA MET A 45 -5.30 2.43 -0.61
C MET A 45 -5.27 2.16 0.89
N ALA A 46 -4.68 3.07 1.69
CA ALA A 46 -4.62 2.94 3.13
C ALA A 46 -6.03 2.95 3.76
N VAL A 47 -6.93 3.84 3.32
CA VAL A 47 -8.32 3.86 3.79
C VAL A 47 -9.03 2.54 3.51
N LEU A 48 -8.88 1.99 2.30
CA LEU A 48 -9.46 0.69 1.94
C LEU A 48 -8.93 -0.43 2.84
N LEU A 49 -7.62 -0.46 3.08
CA LEU A 49 -6.99 -1.47 3.94
C LEU A 49 -7.39 -1.33 5.40
N PHE A 50 -7.45 -0.11 5.94
CA PHE A 50 -7.96 0.15 7.29
C PHE A 50 -9.41 -0.34 7.43
N PHE A 51 -10.25 -0.06 6.44
CA PHE A 51 -11.64 -0.49 6.45
C PHE A 51 -11.75 -2.01 6.58
N VAL A 52 -11.08 -2.78 5.72
CA VAL A 52 -11.17 -4.25 5.79
C VAL A 52 -10.43 -4.85 6.99
N ALA A 53 -9.40 -4.20 7.50
CA ALA A 53 -8.67 -4.67 8.66
C ALA A 53 -9.43 -4.45 9.98
N LEU A 54 -10.19 -3.36 10.10
CA LEU A 54 -10.84 -2.96 11.34
C LEU A 54 -12.32 -3.40 11.45
N THR A 55 -12.96 -3.79 10.35
CA THR A 55 -14.37 -4.21 10.33
C THR A 55 -14.55 -5.73 10.20
N ASP A 56 -15.76 -6.23 10.48
CA ASP A 56 -16.21 -7.59 10.16
C ASP A 56 -16.46 -7.75 8.65
N SER A 57 -15.40 -7.58 7.86
CA SER A 57 -15.43 -7.70 6.42
C SER A 57 -15.48 -9.17 5.98
N SER A 58 -16.26 -9.45 4.93
CA SER A 58 -16.32 -10.80 4.35
C SER A 58 -14.94 -11.27 3.84
N PRO A 59 -14.69 -12.59 3.79
CA PRO A 59 -13.49 -13.18 3.18
C PRO A 59 -13.12 -12.60 1.81
N ASN A 60 -14.14 -12.41 0.95
CA ASN A 60 -13.95 -11.88 -0.39
C ASN A 60 -13.58 -10.40 -0.39
N ALA A 61 -14.13 -9.61 0.53
CA ALA A 61 -13.76 -8.19 0.67
C ALA A 61 -12.31 -8.03 1.12
N ILE A 62 -11.85 -8.84 2.07
CA ILE A 62 -10.46 -8.84 2.55
C ILE A 62 -9.50 -9.19 1.41
N ARG A 63 -9.73 -10.34 0.75
CA ARG A 63 -8.86 -10.81 -0.34
C ARG A 63 -8.92 -9.88 -1.55
N GLY A 64 -10.10 -9.39 -1.90
CA GLY A 64 -10.29 -8.43 -2.99
C GLY A 64 -9.55 -7.13 -2.75
N SER A 65 -9.56 -6.61 -1.51
CA SER A 65 -8.84 -5.39 -1.16
C SER A 65 -7.32 -5.58 -1.19
N LEU A 66 -6.82 -6.69 -0.65
CA LEU A 66 -5.39 -7.05 -0.73
C LEU A 66 -4.93 -7.21 -2.18
N PHE A 67 -5.74 -7.85 -3.03
CA PHE A 67 -5.45 -7.98 -4.45
C PHE A 67 -5.46 -6.63 -5.16
N ALA A 68 -6.50 -5.82 -4.96
CA ALA A 68 -6.65 -4.52 -5.61
C ALA A 68 -5.50 -3.58 -5.25
N VAL A 69 -5.14 -3.49 -3.97
CA VAL A 69 -4.00 -2.67 -3.51
C VAL A 69 -2.69 -3.25 -4.03
N GLY A 70 -2.48 -4.56 -3.91
CA GLY A 70 -1.25 -5.21 -4.37
C GLY A 70 -1.02 -5.04 -5.87
N ALA A 71 -2.04 -5.29 -6.68
CA ALA A 71 -2.01 -5.10 -8.12
C ALA A 71 -1.83 -3.61 -8.49
N GLY A 72 -2.47 -2.69 -7.75
CA GLY A 72 -2.29 -1.26 -7.94
C GLY A 72 -0.86 -0.79 -7.69
N LEU A 73 -0.25 -1.23 -6.59
CA LEU A 73 1.15 -0.94 -6.27
C LEU A 73 2.10 -1.49 -7.34
N LEU A 74 1.90 -2.74 -7.77
CA LEU A 74 2.71 -3.35 -8.84
C LEU A 74 2.52 -2.62 -10.18
N ALA A 75 1.31 -2.15 -10.48
CA ALA A 75 1.06 -1.37 -11.69
C ALA A 75 1.77 -0.02 -11.64
N ILE A 76 1.69 0.71 -10.53
CA ILE A 76 2.40 1.98 -10.34
C ILE A 76 3.93 1.76 -10.46
N GLY A 77 4.47 0.74 -9.79
CA GLY A 77 5.89 0.38 -9.91
C GLY A 77 6.28 0.01 -11.32
N GLY A 78 5.48 -0.79 -12.01
CA GLY A 78 5.72 -1.15 -13.41
C GLY A 78 5.72 0.06 -14.35
N LEU A 79 4.79 0.99 -14.17
CA LEU A 79 4.78 2.26 -14.92
C LEU A 79 6.01 3.11 -14.62
N GLY A 80 6.45 3.16 -13.35
CA GLY A 80 7.67 3.84 -12.92
C GLY A 80 8.98 3.27 -13.49
N LEU A 81 8.97 2.04 -13.99
CA LEU A 81 10.12 1.45 -14.71
C LEU A 81 10.17 1.82 -16.20
N LEU A 82 9.03 2.20 -16.77
CA LEU A 82 8.89 2.47 -18.21
C LEU A 82 9.13 3.95 -18.54
N ASP A 83 9.03 4.82 -17.54
CA ASP A 83 9.18 6.26 -17.70
C ASP A 83 9.74 6.84 -16.40
N ASP A 84 10.92 7.46 -16.48
CA ASP A 84 11.59 8.15 -15.35
C ASP A 84 10.76 9.31 -14.79
N THR A 85 9.69 9.69 -15.50
CA THR A 85 8.73 10.71 -15.09
C THR A 85 7.29 10.22 -14.93
N VAL A 86 6.96 8.98 -15.32
CA VAL A 86 5.56 8.46 -15.39
C VAL A 86 4.59 9.51 -15.96
N PHE A 87 4.79 9.97 -17.19
CA PHE A 87 3.99 11.04 -17.80
C PHE A 87 3.95 12.37 -17.00
N GLY A 88 4.95 12.63 -16.15
CA GLY A 88 5.04 13.79 -15.26
C GLY A 88 4.51 13.59 -13.83
N LEU A 89 4.25 12.33 -13.40
CA LEU A 89 3.74 11.92 -12.08
C LEU A 89 4.81 11.42 -11.10
N LEU A 90 6.08 11.38 -11.49
CA LEU A 90 7.20 11.20 -10.57
C LEU A 90 8.29 12.19 -11.02
N PRO A 91 8.72 13.17 -10.20
CA PRO A 91 9.74 14.14 -10.63
C PRO A 91 11.09 13.49 -10.96
N THR A 92 11.29 12.24 -10.52
CA THR A 92 12.52 11.45 -10.68
C THR A 92 12.19 9.95 -10.62
N GLY A 93 13.02 9.10 -11.22
CA GLY A 93 12.82 7.65 -11.24
C GLY A 93 12.72 7.01 -9.85
N LEU A 94 12.31 5.73 -9.81
CA LEU A 94 12.04 4.99 -8.57
C LEU A 94 13.22 5.01 -7.58
N THR A 95 12.96 5.43 -6.35
CA THR A 95 13.89 5.32 -5.22
C THR A 95 13.90 3.90 -4.65
N LEU A 96 14.88 3.58 -3.80
CA LEU A 96 14.93 2.29 -3.11
C LEU A 96 13.66 2.04 -2.27
N VAL A 97 13.13 3.10 -1.64
CA VAL A 97 11.89 3.02 -0.85
C VAL A 97 10.71 2.66 -1.76
N ASP A 98 10.64 3.25 -2.95
CA ASP A 98 9.60 2.93 -3.93
C ASP A 98 9.68 1.47 -4.38
N PHE A 99 10.88 0.92 -4.57
CA PHE A 99 11.01 -0.51 -4.89
C PHE A 99 10.43 -1.41 -3.79
N PHE A 100 10.70 -1.10 -2.52
CA PHE A 100 10.16 -1.85 -1.40
C PHE A 100 8.63 -1.72 -1.28
N LEU A 101 8.08 -0.52 -1.48
CA LEU A 101 6.64 -0.30 -1.39
C LEU A 101 5.90 -0.89 -2.60
N LEU A 102 6.31 -0.52 -3.81
CA LEU A 102 5.58 -0.86 -5.04
C LEU A 102 5.70 -2.34 -5.38
N PHE A 103 6.91 -2.90 -5.33
CA PHE A 103 7.13 -4.31 -5.69
C PHE A 103 7.10 -5.23 -4.48
N GLY A 104 7.76 -4.85 -3.39
CA GLY A 104 7.80 -5.66 -2.17
C GLY A 104 6.43 -5.79 -1.53
N ALA A 105 5.84 -4.67 -1.11
CA ALA A 105 4.52 -4.69 -0.49
C ALA A 105 3.43 -5.06 -1.50
N GLY A 106 3.52 -4.58 -2.76
CA GLY A 106 2.61 -4.98 -3.83
C GLY A 106 2.56 -6.51 -4.03
N GLY A 107 3.73 -7.15 -4.18
CA GLY A 107 3.84 -8.60 -4.37
C GLY A 107 3.35 -9.39 -3.15
N ILE A 108 3.73 -8.99 -1.93
CA ILE A 108 3.25 -9.64 -0.71
C ILE A 108 1.73 -9.52 -0.61
N SER A 109 1.15 -8.37 -0.92
CA SER A 109 -0.30 -8.17 -0.86
C SER A 109 -1.05 -9.08 -1.83
N VAL A 110 -0.55 -9.25 -3.06
CA VAL A 110 -1.12 -10.21 -4.03
C VAL A 110 -1.02 -11.65 -3.53
N ILE A 111 0.13 -12.04 -2.97
CA ILE A 111 0.31 -13.38 -2.38
C ILE A 111 -0.69 -13.58 -1.23
N MET A 112 -0.81 -12.61 -0.33
CA MET A 112 -1.74 -12.67 0.80
C MET A 112 -3.19 -12.78 0.33
N ALA A 113 -3.57 -12.14 -0.78
CA ALA A 113 -4.91 -12.28 -1.35
C ALA A 113 -5.24 -13.72 -1.79
N ALA A 114 -4.23 -14.49 -2.22
CA ALA A 114 -4.40 -15.87 -2.65
C ALA A 114 -4.34 -16.89 -1.49
N LEU A 115 -3.74 -16.52 -0.36
CA LEU A 115 -3.55 -17.45 0.76
C LEU A 115 -4.85 -17.69 1.55
N PRO A 116 -5.16 -18.94 1.95
CA PRO A 116 -6.38 -19.24 2.71
C PRO A 116 -6.48 -18.49 4.05
N GLY A 117 -5.39 -18.39 4.81
CA GLY A 117 -5.31 -17.77 6.15
C GLY A 117 -5.32 -16.22 6.16
N SER A 118 -5.58 -15.59 5.02
CA SER A 118 -5.69 -14.14 4.91
C SER A 118 -6.91 -13.56 5.65
N VAL A 119 -7.93 -14.38 5.89
CA VAL A 119 -9.22 -13.96 6.44
C VAL A 119 -9.31 -14.09 7.96
N GLU A 120 -8.22 -14.53 8.60
CA GLU A 120 -8.18 -14.65 10.05
C GLU A 120 -8.37 -13.27 10.72
N PRO A 121 -9.14 -13.24 11.82
CA PRO A 121 -9.45 -12.02 12.54
C PRO A 121 -8.21 -11.41 13.18
N LEU A 122 -8.27 -10.12 13.51
CA LEU A 122 -7.32 -9.55 14.46
C LEU A 122 -7.58 -10.17 15.83
N THR A 123 -6.52 -10.45 16.60
CA THR A 123 -6.67 -11.05 17.93
C THR A 123 -5.97 -10.22 18.99
N SER A 124 -6.57 -10.13 20.19
CA SER A 124 -5.95 -9.59 21.39
C SER A 124 -6.08 -10.62 22.51
N VAL A 125 -4.95 -11.03 23.09
CA VAL A 125 -4.91 -12.07 24.14
C VAL A 125 -5.68 -13.35 23.74
N GLY A 126 -5.59 -13.73 22.45
CA GLY A 126 -6.24 -14.91 21.89
C GLY A 126 -7.74 -14.78 21.59
N GLN A 127 -8.35 -13.62 21.82
CA GLN A 127 -9.75 -13.33 21.48
C GLN A 127 -9.84 -12.55 20.16
N PRO A 128 -10.77 -12.89 19.25
CA PRO A 128 -10.99 -12.13 18.02
C PRO A 128 -11.56 -10.73 18.34
N LEU A 129 -11.05 -9.72 17.64
CA LEU A 129 -11.48 -8.32 17.75
C LEU A 129 -12.52 -7.93 16.68
N ASN A 130 -12.51 -8.66 15.56
CA ASN A 130 -13.33 -8.48 14.36
C ASN A 130 -13.19 -9.71 13.46
#